data_AF-A0AAU9LJ85-F1
#
_entry.id   AF-A0AAU9LJ85-F1
#
_cell.length_a   1.000
_cell.length_b   1.000
_cell.length_c   1.000
_cell.angle_alpha   90.00
_cell.angle_beta   90.00
_cell.angle_gamma   90.00
#
_symmetry.space_group_name_H-M   'P 1'
#
loop_
_entity.id
_entity.type
_entity.pdbx_description
1 polymer ?
#
loop_
_entity_poly.entity_id
_entity_poly.type
_entity_poly.pdbx_seq_one_letter_code
_entity_poly.pdbx_strand_id
1 'polypeptide(L)'
;MDCPTRWNSTFLMIKSALEMKDLFWRLAQTDDNYKLHPTKEGWEVAQVISDCLEHLYKATNRFSGSSYPTSNMFFSDVCKIKLQMMKWETNEYQFLRKMANPMKIKFEKYWNECSLVLSVVVFDPKYKISLVEYYYNKIHGSLAISYVEKVHSALLELFNEYDEYLSHYKEESSPKFRGFSSEAHFSDDELCGFDSWYEKEKSNVFATSKN
;
A
#
# COMPACT_ATOMS: atom_id res chain seq x y z
N MET A 1 -17.48 16.92 -13.14
CA MET A 1 -16.36 17.15 -14.07
C MET A 1 -15.23 16.24 -13.69
N ASP A 2 -14.77 15.39 -14.61
CA ASP A 2 -13.55 14.61 -14.42
C ASP A 2 -12.35 15.55 -14.34
N CYS A 3 -11.61 15.46 -13.22
CA CYS A 3 -10.34 16.16 -13.09
C CYS A 3 -9.24 15.20 -13.60
N PRO A 4 -8.45 15.57 -14.63
CA PRO A 4 -7.44 14.69 -15.23
C PRO A 4 -6.38 14.17 -14.24
N THR A 5 -6.25 14.82 -13.08
CA THR A 5 -5.32 14.46 -12.02
C THR A 5 -5.93 13.57 -10.93
N ARG A 6 -7.24 13.29 -10.96
CA ARG A 6 -7.98 12.63 -9.88
C ARG A 6 -8.61 11.32 -10.36
N TRP A 7 -7.80 10.28 -10.36
CA TRP A 7 -8.16 8.91 -10.75
C TRP A 7 -9.34 8.31 -9.95
N ASN A 8 -9.65 8.84 -8.76
CA ASN A 8 -10.86 8.49 -8.00
C ASN A 8 -12.16 8.76 -8.77
N SER A 9 -12.25 9.90 -9.45
CA SER A 9 -13.44 10.27 -10.23
C SER A 9 -13.57 9.38 -11.47
N THR A 10 -12.46 9.13 -12.15
CA THR A 10 -12.38 8.19 -13.28
C THR A 10 -12.79 6.78 -12.88
N PHE A 11 -12.35 6.29 -11.72
CA PHE A 11 -12.78 5.00 -11.18
C PHE A 11 -14.29 4.94 -10.96
N LEU A 12 -14.86 5.92 -10.25
CA LEU A 12 -16.30 5.96 -9.97
C LEU A 12 -17.12 6.05 -11.25
N MET A 13 -16.65 6.80 -12.24
CA MET A 13 -17.29 6.90 -13.56
C MET A 13 -17.27 5.54 -14.27
N ILE A 14 -16.10 4.90 -14.39
CA ILE A 14 -15.96 3.61 -15.09
C ILE A 14 -16.81 2.54 -14.38
N LYS A 15 -16.76 2.49 -13.04
CA LYS A 15 -17.57 1.57 -12.25
C LYS A 15 -19.06 1.75 -12.51
N SER A 16 -19.55 2.99 -12.48
CA SER A 16 -20.97 3.29 -12.76
C SER A 16 -21.34 2.92 -14.20
N ALA A 17 -20.45 3.18 -15.16
CA ALA A 17 -20.67 2.84 -16.57
C ALA A 17 -20.78 1.32 -16.77
N LEU A 18 -19.94 0.54 -16.08
CA LEU A 18 -19.98 -0.93 -16.09
C LEU A 18 -21.29 -1.47 -15.49
N GLU A 19 -21.76 -0.90 -14.39
CA GLU A 19 -23.05 -1.25 -13.77
C GLU A 19 -24.24 -0.99 -14.71
N MET A 20 -24.13 0.03 -15.57
CA MET A 20 -25.15 0.40 -16.56
C MET A 20 -24.92 -0.19 -17.96
N LYS A 21 -24.01 -1.16 -18.12
CA LYS A 21 -23.62 -1.72 -19.43
C LYS A 21 -24.82 -2.16 -20.30
N ASP A 22 -25.82 -2.79 -19.68
CA ASP A 22 -27.02 -3.26 -20.38
C ASP A 22 -27.93 -2.12 -20.87
N LEU A 23 -27.90 -0.96 -20.19
CA LEU A 23 -28.62 0.23 -20.62
C LEU A 23 -27.96 0.85 -21.85
N PHE A 24 -26.63 0.93 -21.86
CA PHE A 24 -25.88 1.40 -23.03
C PHE A 24 -26.07 0.49 -24.25
N TRP A 25 -26.13 -0.82 -24.04
CA TRP A 25 -26.42 -1.76 -25.13
C TRP A 25 -27.82 -1.56 -25.71
N ARG A 26 -28.85 -1.39 -24.85
CA ARG A 26 -30.22 -1.09 -25.30
C ARG A 26 -30.31 0.26 -26.02
N LEU A 27 -29.61 1.27 -25.53
CA LEU A 27 -29.57 2.59 -26.15
C LEU A 27 -29.01 2.52 -27.57
N ALA A 28 -27.94 1.73 -27.79
CA ALA A 28 -27.36 1.52 -29.12
C ALA A 28 -28.28 0.84 -30.12
N GLN A 29 -29.32 0.13 -29.66
CA GLN A 29 -30.33 -0.46 -30.53
C GLN A 29 -31.51 0.46 -30.81
N THR A 30 -31.72 1.45 -29.95
CA THR A 30 -32.94 2.28 -29.97
C THR A 30 -32.69 3.66 -30.56
N ASP A 31 -31.48 4.21 -30.38
CA ASP A 31 -31.10 5.55 -30.85
C ASP A 31 -30.07 5.44 -31.98
N ASP A 32 -30.52 5.68 -33.22
CA ASP A 32 -29.68 5.71 -34.42
C ASP A 32 -28.60 6.80 -34.38
N ASN A 33 -28.71 7.78 -33.47
CA ASN A 33 -27.70 8.82 -33.27
C ASN A 33 -26.59 8.39 -32.30
N TYR A 34 -26.73 7.26 -31.58
CA TYR A 34 -25.74 6.77 -30.63
C TYR A 34 -24.59 6.01 -31.33
N LYS A 35 -23.82 6.75 -32.15
CA LYS A 35 -22.78 6.20 -33.04
C LYS A 35 -21.45 5.88 -32.35
N LEU A 36 -21.23 6.38 -31.14
CA LEU A 36 -19.99 6.23 -30.36
C LEU A 36 -20.20 5.33 -29.15
N HIS A 37 -20.88 4.20 -29.34
CA HIS A 37 -21.07 3.22 -28.28
C HIS A 37 -19.77 2.43 -28.02
N PRO A 38 -19.49 2.03 -26.76
CA PRO A 38 -18.34 1.19 -26.49
C PRO A 38 -18.47 -0.17 -27.19
N THR A 39 -17.37 -0.68 -27.74
CA THR A 39 -17.32 -2.04 -28.30
C THR A 39 -17.22 -3.07 -27.18
N LYS A 40 -17.34 -4.36 -27.52
CA LYS A 40 -17.15 -5.45 -26.55
C LYS A 40 -15.75 -5.38 -25.92
N GLU A 41 -14.73 -5.15 -26.73
CA GLU A 41 -13.35 -4.97 -26.31
C GLU A 41 -13.21 -3.72 -25.42
N GLY A 42 -13.91 -2.63 -25.75
CA GLY A 42 -13.95 -1.43 -24.92
C GLY A 42 -14.49 -1.68 -23.51
N TRP A 43 -15.51 -2.52 -23.39
CA TRP A 43 -16.06 -2.93 -22.09
C TRP A 43 -15.10 -3.84 -21.31
N GLU A 44 -14.40 -4.75 -21.99
CA GLU A 44 -13.38 -5.60 -21.36
C GLU A 44 -12.21 -4.77 -20.83
N VAL A 45 -11.73 -3.80 -21.62
CA VAL A 45 -10.71 -2.83 -21.19
C VAL A 45 -11.18 -2.02 -19.99
N ALA A 46 -12.43 -1.52 -20.02
CA ALA A 46 -13.01 -0.76 -18.92
C ALA A 46 -13.08 -1.58 -17.63
N GLN A 47 -13.47 -2.85 -17.70
CA GLN A 47 -13.49 -3.76 -16.55
C GLN A 47 -12.08 -3.91 -15.95
N VAL A 48 -11.10 -4.23 -16.79
CA VAL A 48 -9.72 -4.44 -16.35
C VAL A 48 -9.14 -3.17 -15.71
N ILE A 49 -9.42 -1.99 -16.27
CA ILE A 49 -9.02 -0.71 -15.68
C ILE A 49 -9.74 -0.45 -14.35
N SER A 50 -11.04 -0.75 -14.27
CA SER A 50 -11.84 -0.61 -13.05
C SER A 50 -11.24 -1.43 -11.90
N ASP A 51 -10.95 -2.70 -12.14
CA ASP A 51 -10.37 -3.61 -11.15
C ASP A 51 -9.00 -3.10 -10.67
N CYS A 52 -8.19 -2.56 -11.59
CA CYS A 52 -6.91 -1.95 -11.24
C CYS A 52 -7.10 -0.72 -10.33
N LEU A 53 -7.96 0.23 -10.76
CA LEU A 53 -8.20 1.47 -10.02
C LEU A 53 -8.90 1.23 -8.69
N GLU A 54 -9.68 0.16 -8.53
CA GLU A 54 -10.35 -0.17 -7.27
C GLU A 54 -9.36 -0.38 -6.13
N HIS A 55 -8.23 -1.03 -6.38
CA HIS A 55 -7.19 -1.26 -5.37
C HIS A 55 -6.62 0.06 -4.85
N LEU A 56 -6.38 1.01 -5.76
CA LEU A 56 -5.92 2.35 -5.40
C LEU A 56 -7.00 3.11 -4.65
N TYR A 57 -8.26 3.00 -5.10
CA TYR A 57 -9.41 3.69 -4.53
C TYR A 57 -9.63 3.29 -3.09
N LYS A 58 -9.63 1.98 -2.81
CA LYS A 58 -9.74 1.43 -1.45
C LYS A 58 -8.63 1.96 -0.55
N ALA A 59 -7.37 1.90 -0.99
CA ALA A 59 -6.25 2.41 -0.20
C ALA A 59 -6.36 3.92 0.07
N THR A 60 -6.70 4.72 -0.94
CA THR A 60 -6.81 6.18 -0.79
C THR A 60 -8.00 6.60 0.05
N ASN A 61 -9.11 5.86 -0.02
CA ASN A 61 -10.26 6.11 0.83
C ASN A 61 -9.92 5.81 2.30
N ARG A 62 -9.12 4.78 2.58
CA ARG A 62 -8.59 4.54 3.93
C ARG A 62 -7.65 5.66 4.39
N PHE A 63 -6.80 6.15 3.49
CA PHE A 63 -5.91 7.28 3.79
C PHE A 63 -6.68 8.57 4.07
N SER A 64 -7.80 8.77 3.37
CA SER A 64 -8.63 9.99 3.46
C SER A 64 -9.69 9.93 4.57
N GLY A 65 -10.09 8.73 4.99
CA GLY A 65 -11.16 8.49 5.96
C GLY A 65 -10.69 8.34 7.41
N SER A 66 -9.39 8.35 7.68
CA SER A 66 -8.85 8.23 9.03
C SER A 66 -8.59 9.61 9.64
N SER A 67 -9.27 9.92 10.76
CA SER A 67 -9.00 11.15 11.53
C SER A 67 -7.65 11.13 12.23
N TYR A 68 -7.08 9.93 12.44
CA TYR A 68 -5.72 9.69 12.93
C TYR A 68 -5.20 8.39 12.32
N PRO A 69 -4.53 8.44 11.18
CA PRO A 69 -3.85 7.26 10.69
C PRO A 69 -2.57 7.03 11.47
N THR A 70 -2.48 5.91 12.17
CA THR A 70 -1.21 5.43 12.72
C THR A 70 -0.37 4.87 11.58
N SER A 71 0.92 5.22 11.52
CA SER A 71 1.86 4.85 10.44
C SER A 71 1.89 3.35 10.13
N ASN A 72 1.60 2.52 11.14
CA ASN A 72 1.46 1.07 11.04
C ASN A 72 0.41 0.58 10.01
N MET A 73 -0.69 1.31 9.81
CA MET A 73 -1.74 0.94 8.85
C MET A 73 -1.33 1.29 7.42
N PHE A 74 -0.61 2.39 7.23
CA PHE A 74 -0.26 2.89 5.91
C PHE A 74 0.87 2.12 5.24
N PHE A 75 1.87 1.63 5.98
CA PHE A 75 2.99 0.91 5.37
C PHE A 75 2.52 -0.29 4.54
N SER A 76 1.63 -1.12 5.10
CA SER A 76 1.07 -2.29 4.42
C SER A 76 0.31 -1.90 3.16
N ASP A 77 -0.56 -0.89 3.24
CA ASP A 77 -1.37 -0.44 2.11
C ASP A 77 -0.51 0.16 0.99
N VAL A 78 0.50 0.97 1.33
CA VAL A 78 1.45 1.53 0.35
C VAL A 78 2.28 0.42 -0.30
N CYS A 79 2.72 -0.59 0.46
CA CYS A 79 3.42 -1.75 -0.10
C CYS A 79 2.51 -2.57 -1.05
N LYS A 80 1.25 -2.78 -0.69
CA LYS A 80 0.25 -3.44 -1.54
C LYS A 80 0.08 -2.67 -2.87
N ILE A 81 0.01 -1.35 -2.83
CA ILE A 81 -0.04 -0.51 -4.05
C ILE A 81 1.21 -0.73 -4.91
N LYS A 82 2.42 -0.71 -4.32
CA LYS A 82 3.67 -0.93 -5.05
C LYS A 82 3.68 -2.29 -5.75
N LEU A 83 3.25 -3.35 -5.05
CA LEU A 83 3.15 -4.69 -5.62
C LEU A 83 2.14 -4.77 -6.77
N GLN A 84 1.00 -4.08 -6.66
CA GLN A 84 0.02 -4.01 -7.76
C GLN A 84 0.59 -3.27 -8.97
N MET A 85 1.30 -2.16 -8.78
CA MET A 85 1.95 -1.43 -9.87
C MET A 85 2.99 -2.30 -10.61
N MET A 86 3.77 -3.10 -9.88
CA MET A 86 4.72 -4.05 -10.48
C MET A 86 4.00 -5.11 -11.33
N LYS A 87 2.85 -5.62 -10.88
CA LYS A 87 2.03 -6.56 -11.67
C LYS A 87 1.48 -5.93 -12.95
N TRP A 88 1.08 -4.66 -12.90
CA TRP A 88 0.55 -3.96 -14.07
C TRP A 88 1.62 -3.67 -15.12
N GLU A 89 2.87 -3.46 -14.70
CA GLU A 89 4.01 -3.27 -15.58
C GLU A 89 4.34 -4.53 -16.39
N THR A 90 4.23 -5.71 -15.77
CA THR A 90 4.49 -7.00 -16.44
C THR A 90 3.24 -7.63 -17.06
N ASN A 91 2.12 -6.90 -17.08
CA ASN A 91 0.86 -7.44 -17.58
C ASN A 91 0.89 -7.64 -19.10
N GLU A 92 0.18 -8.65 -19.60
CA GLU A 92 0.05 -8.99 -21.02
C GLU A 92 -0.54 -7.83 -21.85
N TYR A 93 -1.49 -7.09 -21.26
CA TYR A 93 -2.18 -6.01 -21.94
C TYR A 93 -1.32 -4.75 -22.10
N GLN A 94 -1.03 -4.36 -23.34
CA GLN A 94 -0.20 -3.17 -23.65
C GLN A 94 -0.81 -1.87 -23.11
N PHE A 95 -2.14 -1.74 -23.11
CA PHE A 95 -2.80 -0.54 -22.59
C PHE A 95 -2.62 -0.39 -21.08
N LEU A 96 -2.61 -1.50 -20.32
CA LEU A 96 -2.31 -1.47 -18.89
C LEU A 96 -0.89 -1.01 -18.62
N ARG A 97 0.10 -1.51 -19.38
CA ARG A 97 1.49 -1.05 -19.23
C ARG A 97 1.63 0.45 -19.51
N LYS A 98 0.96 0.95 -20.57
CA LYS A 98 0.94 2.39 -20.90
C LYS A 98 0.30 3.24 -19.80
N MET A 99 -0.71 2.73 -19.12
CA MET A 99 -1.35 3.40 -17.97
C MET A 99 -0.49 3.31 -16.71
N ALA A 100 0.10 2.16 -16.42
CA ALA A 100 0.86 1.90 -15.21
C ALA A 100 2.18 2.68 -15.15
N ASN A 101 2.88 2.84 -16.27
CA ASN A 101 4.17 3.55 -16.33
C ASN A 101 4.14 4.97 -15.75
N PRO A 102 3.26 5.90 -16.19
CA PRO A 102 3.21 7.24 -15.62
C PRO A 102 2.76 7.26 -14.16
N MET A 103 1.92 6.31 -13.74
CA MET A 103 1.48 6.18 -12.35
C MET A 103 2.63 5.71 -11.45
N LYS A 104 3.41 4.73 -11.92
CA LYS A 104 4.60 4.20 -11.25
C LYS A 104 5.65 5.29 -11.07
N ILE A 105 5.96 6.07 -12.10
CA ILE A 105 6.95 7.16 -12.01
C ILE A 105 6.57 8.15 -10.90
N LYS A 106 5.29 8.54 -10.84
CA LYS A 106 4.79 9.41 -9.77
C LYS A 106 4.88 8.75 -8.40
N PHE A 107 4.51 7.48 -8.30
CA PHE A 107 4.59 6.72 -7.05
C PHE A 107 6.03 6.57 -6.55
N GLU A 108 6.97 6.24 -7.44
CA GLU A 108 8.37 6.03 -7.09
C GLU A 108 9.04 7.27 -6.53
N LYS A 109 8.65 8.45 -7.03
CA LYS A 109 9.08 9.72 -6.44
C LYS A 109 8.76 9.79 -4.94
N TYR A 110 7.50 9.52 -4.57
CA TYR A 110 7.07 9.56 -3.17
C TYR A 110 7.61 8.37 -2.36
N TRP A 111 7.71 7.19 -2.97
CA TRP A 111 8.25 5.99 -2.31
C TRP A 111 9.70 6.19 -1.89
N ASN A 112 10.54 6.79 -2.73
CA ASN A 112 11.94 7.02 -2.41
C ASN A 112 12.12 8.02 -1.27
N GLU A 113 11.22 9.00 -1.14
CA GLU A 113 11.26 10.01 -0.07
C GLU A 113 10.68 9.48 1.25
N CYS A 114 9.61 8.65 1.20
CA CYS A 114 8.84 8.28 2.39
C CYS A 114 9.04 6.84 2.87
N SER A 115 9.65 5.94 2.07
CA SER A 115 9.77 4.51 2.42
C SER A 115 10.47 4.27 3.76
N LEU A 116 11.52 5.05 4.05
CA LEU A 116 12.21 4.98 5.34
C LEU A 116 11.33 5.48 6.49
N VAL A 117 10.62 6.59 6.31
CA VAL A 117 9.72 7.14 7.35
C VAL A 117 8.53 6.20 7.61
N LEU A 118 8.02 5.54 6.58
CA LEU A 118 6.95 4.55 6.73
C LEU A 118 7.42 3.28 7.44
N SER A 119 8.73 3.02 7.47
CA SER A 119 9.32 1.91 8.23
C SER A 119 9.28 2.12 9.76
N VAL A 120 8.81 3.28 10.25
CA VAL A 120 8.44 3.50 11.66
C VAL A 120 7.38 2.50 12.15
N VAL A 121 6.69 1.78 11.25
CA VAL A 121 5.87 0.60 11.61
C VAL A 121 6.60 -0.43 12.47
N VAL A 122 7.94 -0.46 12.43
CA VAL A 122 8.77 -1.33 13.28
C VAL A 122 8.57 -1.07 14.77
N PHE A 123 8.21 0.15 15.15
CA PHE A 123 7.88 0.49 16.54
C PHE A 123 6.52 -0.06 16.99
N ASP A 124 5.70 -0.59 16.08
CA ASP A 124 4.49 -1.32 16.47
C ASP A 124 4.88 -2.70 17.02
N PRO A 125 4.59 -2.99 18.31
CA PRO A 125 4.94 -4.25 18.96
C PRO A 125 4.39 -5.49 18.25
N LYS A 126 3.27 -5.33 17.51
CA LYS A 126 2.62 -6.43 16.79
C LYS A 126 3.37 -6.84 15.52
N TYR A 127 3.96 -5.89 14.82
CA TYR A 127 4.51 -6.11 13.48
C TYR A 127 6.03 -6.24 13.46
N LYS A 128 6.72 -5.46 14.30
CA LYS A 128 8.19 -5.41 14.39
C LYS A 128 8.85 -5.22 13.01
N ILE A 129 10.12 -5.60 12.87
CA ILE A 129 10.86 -5.56 11.60
C ILE A 129 10.35 -6.57 10.57
N SER A 130 9.69 -7.64 11.03
CA SER A 130 9.23 -8.74 10.19
C SER A 130 8.24 -8.31 9.09
N LEU A 131 7.40 -7.30 9.36
CA LEU A 131 6.50 -6.77 8.33
C LEU A 131 7.28 -6.05 7.21
N VAL A 132 8.34 -5.33 7.56
CA VAL A 132 9.22 -4.64 6.59
C VAL A 132 9.98 -5.67 5.77
N GLU A 133 10.55 -6.70 6.41
CA GLU A 133 11.22 -7.81 5.73
C GLU A 133 10.31 -8.52 4.75
N TYR A 134 9.07 -8.83 5.14
CA TYR A 134 8.10 -9.49 4.27
C TYR A 134 7.83 -8.69 2.99
N TYR A 135 7.52 -7.41 3.12
CA TYR A 135 7.20 -6.58 1.96
C TYR A 135 8.44 -6.25 1.12
N TYR A 136 9.59 -5.97 1.74
CA TYR A 136 10.81 -5.68 0.99
C TYR A 136 11.33 -6.90 0.26
N ASN A 137 11.19 -8.11 0.80
CA ASN A 137 11.46 -9.35 0.07
C ASN A 137 10.59 -9.48 -1.18
N LYS A 138 9.29 -9.15 -1.08
CA LYS A 138 8.39 -9.18 -2.24
C LYS A 138 8.64 -8.09 -3.28
N ILE A 139 9.08 -6.91 -2.85
CA ILE A 139 9.29 -5.75 -3.73
C ILE A 139 10.68 -5.78 -4.38
N HIS A 140 11.73 -6.09 -3.62
CA HIS A 140 13.12 -5.96 -4.03
C HIS A 140 13.83 -7.31 -4.27
N GLY A 141 13.23 -8.43 -3.88
CA GLY A 141 13.81 -9.76 -4.05
C GLY A 141 15.17 -9.87 -3.35
N SER A 142 16.23 -10.21 -4.09
CA SER A 142 17.58 -10.38 -3.55
C SER A 142 18.19 -9.11 -2.93
N LEU A 143 17.73 -7.93 -3.32
CA LEU A 143 18.22 -6.66 -2.77
C LEU A 143 17.55 -6.30 -1.43
N ALA A 144 16.52 -7.03 -0.99
CA ALA A 144 15.74 -6.73 0.20
C ALA A 144 16.60 -6.57 1.46
N ILE A 145 17.63 -7.42 1.61
CA ILE A 145 18.56 -7.41 2.75
C ILE A 145 19.18 -6.00 2.92
N SER A 146 19.67 -5.41 1.83
CA SER A 146 20.29 -4.08 1.87
C SER A 146 19.31 -2.96 2.27
N TYR A 147 18.02 -3.11 1.95
CA TYR A 147 17.00 -2.13 2.35
C TYR A 147 16.56 -2.33 3.80
N VAL A 148 16.49 -3.58 4.27
CA VAL A 148 16.22 -3.89 5.68
C VAL A 148 17.36 -3.40 6.57
N GLU A 149 18.61 -3.59 6.14
CA GLU A 149 19.79 -3.05 6.84
C GLU A 149 19.75 -1.53 6.96
N LYS A 150 19.35 -0.82 5.89
CA LYS A 150 19.16 0.64 5.95
C LYS A 150 18.12 1.06 6.99
N VAL A 151 17.01 0.34 7.08
CA VAL A 151 15.98 0.58 8.11
C VAL A 151 16.56 0.33 9.50
N HIS A 152 17.31 -0.76 9.69
CA HIS A 152 17.94 -1.09 10.96
C HIS A 152 18.96 -0.02 11.38
N SER A 153 19.83 0.43 10.48
CA SER A 153 20.80 1.49 10.75
C SER A 153 20.11 2.80 11.13
N ALA A 154 19.05 3.21 10.41
CA ALA A 154 18.31 4.42 10.74
C ALA A 154 17.63 4.34 12.13
N LEU A 155 17.12 3.16 12.52
CA LEU A 155 16.55 2.93 13.85
C LEU A 155 17.62 3.01 14.95
N LEU A 156 18.82 2.48 14.69
CA LEU A 156 19.94 2.57 15.63
C LEU A 156 20.43 4.01 15.78
N GLU A 157 20.56 4.76 14.68
CA GLU A 157 20.91 6.19 14.71
C GLU A 157 19.91 6.98 15.54
N LEU A 158 18.60 6.78 15.31
CA LEU A 158 17.55 7.42 16.09
C LEU A 158 17.60 7.05 17.57
N PHE A 159 17.90 5.78 17.88
CA PHE A 159 18.05 5.32 19.27
C PHE A 159 19.25 6.00 19.95
N ASN A 160 20.39 6.09 19.27
CA ASN A 160 21.59 6.73 19.80
C ASN A 160 21.35 8.23 20.04
N GLU A 161 20.73 8.93 19.09
CA GLU A 161 20.36 10.35 19.24
C GLU A 161 19.42 10.56 20.44
N TYR A 162 18.45 9.65 20.63
CA TYR A 162 17.55 9.69 21.77
C TYR A 162 18.26 9.40 23.11
N ASP A 163 19.20 8.46 23.14
CA ASP A 163 19.99 8.14 24.34
C ASP A 163 20.92 9.30 24.73
N GLU A 164 21.59 9.92 23.75
CA GLU A 164 22.36 11.15 23.94
C GLU A 164 21.48 12.27 24.49
N TYR A 165 20.29 12.49 23.92
CA TYR A 165 19.32 13.46 24.43
C TYR A 165 18.91 13.18 25.88
N LEU A 166 18.61 11.92 26.23
CA LEU A 166 18.26 11.53 27.60
C LEU A 166 19.42 11.71 28.58
N SER A 167 20.66 11.52 28.12
CA SER A 167 21.86 11.73 28.94
C SER A 167 22.00 13.20 29.32
N HIS A 168 21.76 14.12 28.38
CA HIS A 168 21.72 15.56 28.62
C HIS A 168 20.50 16.02 29.44
N TYR A 169 19.34 15.39 29.25
CA TYR A 169 18.11 15.74 29.97
C TYR A 169 18.14 15.33 31.45
N LYS A 170 18.79 14.19 31.77
CA LYS A 170 18.96 13.71 33.15
C LYS A 170 19.87 14.61 34.00
N GLU A 171 20.70 15.45 33.38
CA GLU A 171 21.53 16.43 34.07
C GLU A 171 20.75 17.69 34.51
N GLU A 172 19.59 17.99 33.90
CA GLU A 172 18.89 19.28 34.14
C GLU A 172 17.51 19.21 34.85
N SER A 173 16.72 18.13 34.85
CA SER A 173 15.54 18.03 35.76
C SER A 173 14.76 16.70 35.70
N SER A 174 14.19 16.27 36.84
CA SER A 174 13.10 15.28 36.94
C SER A 174 11.74 15.98 36.78
N PRO A 175 10.71 15.47 36.05
CA PRO A 175 9.81 14.42 36.60
C PRO A 175 8.99 13.51 35.61
N LYS A 176 8.54 12.37 36.17
CA LYS A 176 7.34 11.50 35.93
C LYS A 176 6.70 11.39 34.53
N PHE A 177 6.85 10.20 33.93
CA PHE A 177 6.09 9.73 32.76
C PHE A 177 4.65 9.34 33.13
N ARG A 178 3.65 9.91 32.43
CA ARG A 178 2.23 9.52 32.53
C ARG A 178 1.88 8.73 31.27
N GLY A 179 1.68 7.42 31.40
CA GLY A 179 1.35 6.53 30.30
C GLY A 179 0.02 6.88 29.63
N PHE A 180 -0.02 6.81 28.30
CA PHE A 180 -1.23 6.90 27.50
C PHE A 180 -1.48 5.53 26.86
N SER A 181 -2.54 4.85 27.28
CA SER A 181 -3.07 3.67 26.58
C SER A 181 -4.19 4.10 25.65
N SER A 182 -4.11 3.70 24.39
CA SER A 182 -5.25 3.73 23.47
C SER A 182 -5.34 2.40 22.75
N GLU A 183 -6.41 1.65 23.01
CA GLU A 183 -6.79 0.45 22.28
C GLU A 183 -7.48 0.87 20.98
N ALA A 184 -6.85 0.55 19.84
CA ALA A 184 -7.49 0.65 18.54
C ALA A 184 -8.02 -0.73 18.12
N HIS A 185 -9.31 -0.81 17.87
CA HIS A 185 -10.01 -1.98 17.36
C HIS A 185 -9.48 -2.34 15.96
N PHE A 186 -8.94 -3.55 15.83
CA PHE A 186 -8.42 -4.14 14.60
C PHE A 186 -9.54 -4.86 13.84
N SER A 187 -9.63 -4.63 12.54
CA SER A 187 -10.41 -5.46 11.61
C SER A 187 -9.47 -6.51 11.02
N ASP A 188 -9.69 -7.78 11.39
CA ASP A 188 -8.72 -8.89 11.35
C ASP A 188 -8.55 -9.59 9.98
N ASP A 189 -9.15 -9.09 8.90
CA ASP A 189 -9.37 -9.92 7.71
C ASP A 189 -8.32 -9.77 6.58
N GLU A 190 -7.30 -8.90 6.74
CA GLU A 190 -6.48 -8.42 5.60
C GLU A 190 -4.98 -8.73 5.65
N LEU A 191 -4.54 -9.52 6.63
CA LEU A 191 -3.15 -9.92 6.87
C LEU A 191 -2.91 -11.44 6.87
N CYS A 192 -3.88 -12.25 6.46
CA CYS A 192 -3.76 -13.71 6.48
C CYS A 192 -2.48 -14.24 5.78
N GLY A 193 -2.02 -13.56 4.73
CA GLY A 193 -0.78 -13.90 4.02
C GLY A 193 0.51 -13.48 4.72
N PHE A 194 0.46 -12.53 5.65
CA PHE A 194 1.54 -12.23 6.58
C PHE A 194 1.52 -13.24 7.74
N ASP A 195 0.33 -13.51 8.32
CA ASP A 195 0.19 -14.44 9.43
C ASP A 195 0.67 -15.85 9.07
N SER A 196 0.28 -16.32 7.87
CA SER A 196 0.73 -17.61 7.33
C SER A 196 2.24 -17.67 7.10
N TRP A 197 2.87 -16.55 6.72
CA TRP A 197 4.31 -16.48 6.55
C TRP A 197 5.04 -16.43 7.91
N TYR A 198 4.56 -15.60 8.83
CA TYR A 198 5.14 -15.44 10.16
C TYR A 198 5.14 -16.74 10.95
N GLU A 199 4.04 -17.50 10.92
CA GLU A 199 3.95 -18.82 11.56
C GLU A 199 4.93 -19.84 10.95
N LYS A 200 5.13 -19.79 9.62
CA LYS A 200 6.09 -20.65 8.92
C LYS A 200 7.54 -20.30 9.25
N GLU A 201 7.85 -19.00 9.32
CA GLU A 201 9.18 -18.50 9.65
C GLU A 201 9.56 -18.86 11.11
N LYS A 202 8.63 -18.69 12.06
CA LYS A 202 8.80 -19.16 13.45
C LYS A 202 9.05 -20.67 13.50
N SER A 203 8.25 -21.45 12.79
CA SER A 203 8.39 -22.91 12.74
C SER A 203 9.75 -23.36 12.19
N ASN A 204 10.30 -22.64 11.21
CA ASN A 204 11.63 -22.89 10.66
C ASN A 204 12.75 -22.53 11.65
N VAL A 205 12.62 -21.45 12.42
CA VAL A 205 13.58 -21.06 13.47
C VAL A 205 13.60 -22.07 14.63
N PHE A 206 12.45 -22.64 14.99
CA PHE A 206 12.38 -23.72 16.00
C PHE A 206 12.92 -25.05 15.48
N ALA A 207 12.88 -25.31 14.16
CA ALA A 207 13.44 -26.51 13.55
C ALA A 207 14.97 -26.45 13.43
N THR A 208 15.56 -25.27 13.19
CA THR A 208 17.02 -25.08 13.12
C THR A 208 17.70 -24.99 14.48
N SER A 209 16.94 -24.74 15.56
CA SER A 209 17.43 -24.77 16.94
C SER A 209 17.54 -26.17 17.55
N LYS A 210 17.15 -27.24 16.83
CA LYS A 210 17.12 -28.63 17.32
C LYS A 210 18.11 -29.59 16.63
N ASN A 211 19.01 -29.09 15.79
CA ASN A 211 20.11 -29.87 15.22
C ASN A 211 21.47 -29.35 15.70
#